data_AF-A0A4D9DLJ0-F1
#
_entry.id   AF-A0A4D9DLJ0-F1
#
_cell.length_a   1.000
_cell.length_b   1.000
_cell.length_c   1.000
_cell.angle_alpha   90.00
_cell.angle_beta   90.00
_cell.angle_gamma   90.00
#
_symmetry.space_group_name_H-M   'P 1'
#
loop_
_entity.id
_entity.type
_entity.pdbx_description
1 polymer ?
#
loop_
_entity_poly.entity_id
_entity_poly.type
_entity_poly.pdbx_seq_one_letter_code
_entity_poly.pdbx_strand_id
1 'polypeptide(L)'
;MPLLIVAFGEMTNSFVTMGQAINMSSAVMNSSSTYPAIPGLDIEAEMTRFAFYYVGIGFAVMILSTIQVWTFLTSAARQTARIRQKFFFAILHQEMAWFDTSQIGTLNTRLTDDINTIHEGIGDKFCIFVQFFATFLTGIVIGFVYGWKLTLVILSVSPLLLAAAAAVGSFLLASFTTKELSAYARAGAVAEEILTAIRTVVAFNGQMKALTKYDVNLENARKVGVKKSITTNTTLGFTEFILFGTYALAFWYGTKLTVEEKENYDIGRVLIVLFSVLHGTFSLGQGSPHLESVANARGAAYEVYKVISKHRLIDSSAKEGYRPDKLKGEIEFKNIHFGYPSRPDVKVSDLFKCIFAVNCCCHYLCDQKEN
;
A
#
# COMPACT_ATOMS: atom_id res chain seq x y z
N MET A 1 -17.88 9.42 -8.26
CA MET A 1 -18.66 8.17 -8.30
C MET A 1 -20.00 8.25 -7.57
N PRO A 2 -20.11 8.70 -6.31
CA PRO A 2 -21.39 8.68 -5.60
C PRO A 2 -22.49 9.56 -6.23
N LEU A 3 -22.11 10.70 -6.81
CA LEU A 3 -23.04 11.57 -7.56
C LEU A 3 -23.60 10.90 -8.84
N LEU A 4 -22.85 10.01 -9.49
CA LEU A 4 -23.32 9.28 -10.66
C LEU A 4 -24.37 8.22 -10.29
N ILE A 5 -24.28 7.69 -9.07
CA ILE A 5 -25.25 6.72 -8.53
C ILE A 5 -26.57 7.43 -8.21
N VAL A 6 -26.51 8.66 -7.69
CA VAL A 6 -27.70 9.49 -7.49
C VAL A 6 -28.40 9.79 -8.82
N ALA A 7 -27.64 10.26 -9.83
CA ALA A 7 -28.19 10.50 -11.17
C ALA A 7 -28.80 9.24 -11.80
N PHE A 8 -28.16 8.07 -11.60
CA PHE A 8 -28.68 6.79 -12.08
C PHE A 8 -30.01 6.42 -11.41
N GLY A 9 -30.12 6.66 -10.11
CA GLY A 9 -31.34 6.35 -9.38
C GLY A 9 -32.50 7.28 -9.71
N GLU A 10 -32.24 8.57 -9.90
CA GLU A 10 -33.25 9.52 -10.39
C GLU A 10 -33.73 9.17 -11.80
N MET A 11 -32.81 8.78 -12.69
CA MET A 11 -33.15 8.26 -14.02
C MET A 11 -34.05 7.02 -13.93
N THR A 12 -33.70 6.07 -13.05
CA THR A 12 -34.52 4.86 -12.84
C THR A 12 -35.90 5.19 -12.28
N ASN A 13 -35.99 6.21 -11.43
CA ASN A 13 -37.25 6.70 -10.89
C ASN A 13 -38.18 7.20 -11.99
N SER A 14 -37.67 8.04 -12.89
CA SER A 14 -38.43 8.57 -14.03
C SER A 14 -38.99 7.44 -14.92
N PHE A 15 -38.21 6.40 -15.17
CA PHE A 15 -38.68 5.21 -15.90
C PHE A 15 -39.78 4.42 -15.18
N VAL A 16 -39.65 4.24 -13.86
CA VAL A 16 -40.64 3.49 -13.06
C VAL A 16 -41.95 4.25 -12.97
N THR A 17 -41.91 5.56 -12.71
CA THR A 17 -43.12 6.41 -12.68
C THR A 17 -43.84 6.40 -14.02
N MET A 18 -43.09 6.39 -15.13
CA MET A 18 -43.64 6.23 -16.48
C MET A 18 -44.29 4.86 -16.69
N GLY A 19 -43.65 3.77 -16.27
CA GLY A 19 -44.21 2.43 -16.36
C GLY A 19 -45.53 2.27 -15.58
N GLN A 20 -45.63 2.93 -14.42
CA GLN A 20 -46.87 2.99 -13.63
C GLN A 20 -47.95 3.85 -14.31
N ALA A 21 -47.57 4.99 -14.91
CA ALA A 21 -48.49 5.85 -15.66
C ALA A 21 -49.08 5.14 -16.89
N ILE A 22 -48.25 4.39 -17.63
CA ILE A 22 -48.69 3.55 -18.76
C ILE A 22 -49.67 2.46 -18.26
N ASN A 23 -49.34 1.77 -17.17
CA ASN A 23 -50.18 0.68 -16.65
C ASN A 23 -51.53 1.18 -16.09
N MET A 24 -51.56 2.38 -15.46
CA MET A 24 -52.80 3.06 -15.07
C MET A 24 -53.63 3.49 -16.29
N SER A 25 -52.98 3.99 -17.35
CA SER A 25 -53.68 4.37 -18.58
C SER A 25 -54.27 3.17 -19.34
N SER A 26 -53.62 2.00 -19.29
CA SER A 26 -54.19 0.75 -19.83
C SER A 26 -55.33 0.17 -18.97
N ALA A 27 -55.37 0.46 -17.67
CA ALA A 27 -56.51 0.11 -16.81
C ALA A 27 -57.73 1.03 -17.06
N VAL A 28 -57.52 2.24 -17.60
CA VAL A 28 -58.57 3.21 -17.95
C VAL A 28 -59.04 3.09 -19.41
N MET A 29 -58.20 2.59 -20.33
CA MET A 29 -58.54 2.43 -21.76
C MET A 29 -59.01 1.02 -22.12
N ASN A 30 -60.22 0.67 -21.69
CA ASN A 30 -61.04 -0.33 -22.38
C ASN A 30 -61.98 0.30 -23.42
N SER A 31 -61.76 1.57 -23.77
CA SER A 31 -62.47 2.25 -24.85
C SER A 31 -61.53 3.20 -25.60
N SER A 32 -61.53 3.06 -26.93
CA SER A 32 -60.80 3.82 -27.96
C SER A 32 -59.35 3.41 -28.25
N SER A 33 -59.23 2.70 -29.37
CA SER A 33 -58.03 2.35 -30.12
C SER A 33 -57.40 3.58 -30.76
N THR A 34 -56.57 4.28 -29.99
CA THR A 34 -55.60 5.26 -30.50
C THR A 34 -54.37 5.18 -29.60
N TYR A 35 -53.20 4.97 -30.20
CA TYR A 35 -51.91 5.03 -29.51
C TYR A 35 -51.87 6.31 -28.65
N PRO A 36 -51.73 6.21 -27.32
CA PRO A 36 -51.73 7.41 -26.50
C PRO A 36 -50.37 8.08 -26.64
N ALA A 37 -50.30 9.10 -27.50
CA ALA A 37 -49.37 10.19 -27.27
C ALA A 37 -49.85 10.91 -26.00
N ILE A 38 -49.28 10.56 -24.85
CA ILE A 38 -49.57 11.20 -23.57
C ILE A 38 -49.02 12.64 -23.63
N PRO A 39 -49.85 13.69 -23.44
CA PRO A 39 -49.38 15.06 -23.47
C PRO A 39 -48.64 15.39 -22.17
N GLY A 40 -47.35 15.73 -22.27
CA GLY A 40 -46.59 16.35 -21.17
C GLY A 40 -45.39 15.59 -20.61
N LEU A 41 -44.94 14.48 -21.21
CA LEU A 41 -43.74 13.77 -20.74
C LEU A 41 -42.76 13.53 -21.89
N ASP A 42 -41.93 14.52 -22.20
CA ASP A 42 -40.80 14.37 -23.15
C ASP A 42 -39.69 13.55 -22.48
N ILE A 43 -39.82 12.21 -22.56
CA ILE A 43 -38.82 11.24 -22.07
C ILE A 43 -37.46 11.52 -22.69
N GLU A 44 -37.45 11.88 -23.98
CA GLU A 44 -36.23 12.25 -24.69
C GLU A 44 -35.58 13.51 -24.09
N ALA A 45 -36.36 14.48 -23.61
CA ALA A 45 -35.85 15.69 -22.96
C ALA A 45 -35.29 15.42 -21.55
N GLU A 46 -35.92 14.56 -20.74
CA GLU A 46 -35.36 14.17 -19.43
C GLU A 46 -34.09 13.31 -19.58
N MET A 47 -34.11 12.34 -20.50
CA MET A 47 -32.95 11.47 -20.74
C MET A 47 -31.76 12.24 -21.32
N THR A 48 -31.99 13.19 -22.24
CA THR A 48 -30.92 14.07 -22.74
C THR A 48 -30.36 14.96 -21.63
N ARG A 49 -31.20 15.46 -20.71
CA ARG A 49 -30.74 16.22 -19.53
C ARG A 49 -29.85 15.39 -18.61
N PHE A 50 -30.24 14.14 -18.29
CA PHE A 50 -29.38 13.24 -17.51
C PHE A 50 -28.07 12.92 -18.23
N ALA A 51 -28.10 12.71 -19.55
CA ALA A 51 -26.90 12.48 -20.34
C ALA A 51 -25.91 13.68 -20.24
N PHE A 52 -26.40 14.92 -20.30
CA PHE A 52 -25.56 16.10 -20.08
C PHE A 52 -24.95 16.15 -18.67
N TYR A 53 -25.69 15.73 -17.62
CA TYR A 53 -25.12 15.63 -16.28
C TYR A 53 -24.01 14.56 -16.19
N TYR A 54 -24.17 13.41 -16.83
CA TYR A 54 -23.13 12.38 -16.90
C TYR A 54 -21.85 12.89 -17.58
N VAL A 55 -21.99 13.60 -18.72
CA VAL A 55 -20.86 14.20 -19.44
C VAL A 55 -20.17 15.26 -18.57
N GLY A 56 -20.95 16.14 -17.92
CA GLY A 56 -20.42 17.19 -17.04
C GLY A 56 -19.66 16.62 -15.84
N ILE A 57 -20.21 15.61 -15.17
CA ILE A 57 -19.54 14.93 -14.05
C ILE A 57 -18.29 14.19 -14.54
N GLY A 58 -18.35 13.53 -15.70
CA GLY A 58 -17.20 12.84 -16.30
C GLY A 58 -16.03 13.79 -16.56
N PHE A 59 -16.31 14.94 -17.17
CA PHE A 59 -15.29 15.97 -17.43
C PHE A 59 -14.73 16.54 -16.11
N ALA A 60 -15.59 16.80 -15.12
CA ALA A 60 -15.15 17.25 -13.80
C ALA A 60 -14.24 16.22 -13.12
N VAL A 61 -14.61 14.93 -13.12
CA VAL A 61 -13.80 13.84 -12.54
C VAL A 61 -12.44 13.74 -13.22
N MET A 62 -12.38 13.88 -14.54
CA MET A 62 -11.12 13.86 -15.28
C MET A 62 -10.17 14.96 -14.77
N ILE A 63 -10.65 16.20 -14.70
CA ILE A 63 -9.84 17.35 -14.25
C ILE A 63 -9.44 17.19 -12.77
N LEU A 64 -10.41 16.92 -11.90
CA LEU A 64 -10.21 16.81 -10.46
C LEU A 64 -9.25 15.67 -10.10
N SER A 65 -9.40 14.50 -10.73
CA SER A 65 -8.53 13.34 -10.50
C SER A 65 -7.09 13.63 -10.95
N THR A 66 -6.90 14.27 -12.11
CA THR A 66 -5.56 14.66 -12.57
C THR A 66 -4.91 15.66 -11.61
N ILE A 67 -5.64 16.68 -11.15
CA ILE A 67 -5.13 17.66 -10.18
C ILE A 67 -4.79 16.98 -8.85
N GLN A 68 -5.65 16.08 -8.37
CA GLN A 68 -5.42 15.32 -7.14
C GLN A 68 -4.10 14.53 -7.23
N VAL A 69 -3.95 13.65 -8.22
CA VAL A 69 -2.74 12.84 -8.35
C VAL A 69 -1.49 13.71 -8.55
N TRP A 70 -1.58 14.75 -9.39
CA TRP A 70 -0.45 15.63 -9.67
C TRP A 70 0.04 16.39 -8.44
N THR A 71 -0.88 16.91 -7.61
CA THR A 71 -0.53 17.67 -6.39
C THR A 71 0.11 16.77 -5.34
N PHE A 72 -0.45 15.58 -5.08
CA PHE A 72 0.11 14.61 -4.14
C PHE A 72 1.48 14.12 -4.59
N LEU A 73 1.64 13.73 -5.86
CA LEU A 73 2.90 13.21 -6.37
C LEU A 73 4.01 14.27 -6.39
N THR A 74 3.67 15.52 -6.76
CA THR A 74 4.62 16.65 -6.71
C THR A 74 5.04 16.97 -5.27
N SER A 75 4.10 16.94 -4.32
CA SER A 75 4.40 17.14 -2.89
C SER A 75 5.34 16.05 -2.38
N ALA A 76 5.02 14.78 -2.66
CA ALA A 76 5.84 13.64 -2.29
C ALA A 76 7.24 13.73 -2.89
N ALA A 77 7.38 14.05 -4.18
CA ALA A 77 8.68 14.19 -4.83
C ALA A 77 9.57 15.26 -4.16
N ARG A 78 8.99 16.42 -3.82
CA ARG A 78 9.71 17.50 -3.12
C ARG A 78 10.15 17.09 -1.71
N GLN A 79 9.29 16.37 -0.98
CA GLN A 79 9.63 15.88 0.36
C GLN A 79 10.71 14.80 0.32
N THR A 80 10.57 13.82 -0.57
CA THR A 80 11.56 12.75 -0.79
C THR A 80 12.93 13.32 -1.16
N ALA A 81 12.99 14.32 -2.03
CA ALA A 81 14.25 14.98 -2.39
C ALA A 81 14.96 15.62 -1.17
N ARG A 82 14.19 16.31 -0.31
CA ARG A 82 14.72 16.90 0.94
C ARG A 82 15.17 15.83 1.93
N ILE A 83 14.42 14.74 2.07
CA ILE A 83 14.80 13.61 2.93
C ILE A 83 16.10 12.99 2.43
N ARG A 84 16.23 12.75 1.12
CA ARG A 84 17.45 12.20 0.51
C ARG A 84 18.66 13.10 0.74
N GLN A 85 18.51 14.42 0.59
CA GLN A 85 19.58 15.38 0.88
C GLN A 85 19.99 15.35 2.35
N LYS A 86 19.03 15.38 3.29
CA LYS A 86 19.31 15.34 4.73
C LYS A 86 19.94 14.01 5.16
N PHE A 87 19.46 12.90 4.63
CA PHE A 87 20.00 11.57 4.92
C PHE A 87 21.45 11.44 4.42
N PHE A 88 21.71 11.85 3.17
CA PHE A 88 23.07 11.84 2.63
C PHE A 88 24.01 12.78 3.39
N PHE A 89 23.53 13.98 3.75
CA PHE A 89 24.28 14.91 4.59
C PHE A 89 24.60 14.32 5.97
N ALA A 90 23.64 13.66 6.62
CA ALA A 90 23.85 13.02 7.92
C ALA A 90 24.89 11.89 7.84
N ILE A 91 24.84 11.05 6.80
CA ILE A 91 25.83 9.98 6.57
C ILE A 91 27.23 10.57 6.43
N LEU A 92 27.43 11.58 5.57
CA LEU A 92 28.75 12.16 5.32
C LEU A 92 29.43 12.79 6.54
N HIS A 93 28.64 13.23 7.51
CA HIS A 93 29.13 13.89 8.72
C HIS A 93 29.13 12.98 9.95
N GLN A 94 28.91 11.69 9.76
CA GLN A 94 28.98 10.70 10.83
C GLN A 94 30.44 10.35 11.15
N GLU A 95 30.72 10.04 12.41
CA GLU A 95 32.04 9.62 12.88
C GLU A 95 32.53 8.32 12.21
N MET A 96 33.86 8.19 12.02
CA MET A 96 34.46 7.00 11.38
C MET A 96 34.14 5.70 12.13
N ALA A 97 34.09 5.77 13.47
CA ALA A 97 33.67 4.68 14.36
C ALA A 97 32.30 4.07 14.00
N TRP A 98 31.39 4.87 13.47
CA TRP A 98 30.07 4.39 13.06
C TRP A 98 30.12 3.61 11.75
N PHE A 99 31.01 3.97 10.83
CA PHE A 99 31.23 3.22 9.59
C PHE A 99 31.91 1.87 9.85
N ASP A 100 32.73 1.75 10.90
CA ASP A 100 33.32 0.48 11.32
C ASP A 100 32.28 -0.52 11.87
N THR A 101 31.13 -0.03 12.36
CA THR A 101 30.04 -0.84 12.92
C THR A 101 28.85 -0.98 11.98
N SER A 102 28.71 -0.09 10.99
CA SER A 102 27.59 -0.06 10.05
C SER A 102 28.00 -0.56 8.68
N GLN A 103 27.31 -1.58 8.17
CA GLN A 103 27.66 -2.18 6.89
C GLN A 103 27.28 -1.26 5.72
N ILE A 104 28.26 -0.87 4.90
CA ILE A 104 28.11 0.07 3.77
C ILE A 104 27.02 -0.37 2.78
N GLY A 105 26.90 -1.67 2.52
CA GLY A 105 25.86 -2.22 1.63
C GLY A 105 24.44 -1.85 2.07
N THR A 106 24.16 -1.93 3.38
CA THR A 106 22.84 -1.59 3.94
C THR A 106 22.52 -0.10 3.79
N LEU A 107 23.53 0.78 3.81
CA LEU A 107 23.36 2.21 3.65
C LEU A 107 22.92 2.60 2.23
N ASN A 108 23.47 1.91 1.22
CA ASN A 108 23.08 2.14 -0.17
C ASN A 108 21.64 1.67 -0.44
N THR A 109 21.29 0.49 0.08
CA THR A 109 19.91 -0.01 0.03
C THR A 109 18.94 0.95 0.72
N ARG A 110 19.27 1.46 1.91
CA ARG A 110 18.45 2.47 2.62
C ARG A 110 18.29 3.77 1.82
N LEU A 111 19.37 4.26 1.20
CA LEU A 111 19.34 5.48 0.39
C LEU A 111 18.40 5.36 -0.83
N THR A 112 18.27 4.14 -1.36
CA THR A 112 17.49 3.88 -2.58
C THR A 112 16.11 3.33 -2.23
N ASP A 113 16.05 2.11 -1.70
CA ASP A 113 14.82 1.34 -1.51
C ASP A 113 13.95 1.91 -0.40
N ASP A 114 14.50 2.23 0.77
CA ASP A 114 13.70 2.77 1.87
C ASP A 114 13.15 4.16 1.53
N ILE A 115 13.97 5.02 0.91
CA ILE A 115 13.53 6.34 0.46
C ILE A 115 12.46 6.25 -0.65
N ASN A 116 12.57 5.29 -1.56
CA ASN A 116 11.56 5.04 -2.58
C ASN A 116 10.26 4.51 -1.94
N THR A 117 10.36 3.60 -0.97
CA THR A 117 9.19 3.10 -0.21
C THR A 117 8.47 4.23 0.52
N ILE A 118 9.20 5.18 1.10
CA ILE A 118 8.64 6.39 1.71
C ILE A 118 7.93 7.27 0.66
N HIS A 119 8.52 7.42 -0.53
CA HIS A 119 7.93 8.19 -1.62
C HIS A 119 6.60 7.59 -2.09
N GLU A 120 6.57 6.28 -2.32
CA GLU A 120 5.36 5.56 -2.76
C GLU A 120 4.25 5.62 -1.70
N GLY A 121 4.62 5.46 -0.42
CA GLY A 121 3.69 5.53 0.70
C GLY A 121 3.04 6.91 0.84
N ILE A 122 3.84 7.98 0.89
CA ILE A 122 3.34 9.36 1.09
C ILE A 122 2.65 9.92 -0.16
N GLY A 123 3.06 9.47 -1.36
CA GLY A 123 2.55 9.94 -2.63
C GLY A 123 1.30 9.18 -3.08
N ASP A 124 1.52 8.23 -4.00
CA ASP A 124 0.47 7.52 -4.73
C ASP A 124 -0.48 6.76 -3.79
N LYS A 125 0.07 5.96 -2.87
CA LYS A 125 -0.74 5.05 -2.05
C LYS A 125 -1.60 5.79 -1.04
N PHE A 126 -1.06 6.83 -0.39
CA PHE A 126 -1.85 7.68 0.49
C PHE A 126 -2.95 8.44 -0.27
N CYS A 127 -2.67 8.96 -1.46
CA CYS A 127 -3.65 9.64 -2.31
C CYS A 127 -4.84 8.73 -2.64
N ILE A 128 -4.57 7.51 -3.10
CA ILE A 128 -5.61 6.52 -3.43
C ILE A 128 -6.41 6.10 -2.18
N PHE A 129 -5.73 5.92 -1.05
CA PHE A 129 -6.40 5.59 0.22
C PHE A 129 -7.39 6.69 0.64
N VAL A 130 -6.99 7.96 0.58
CA VAL A 130 -7.87 9.09 0.89
C VAL A 130 -9.07 9.14 -0.05
N GLN A 131 -8.88 8.84 -1.33
CA GLN A 131 -9.98 8.78 -2.31
C GLN A 131 -10.99 7.68 -1.98
N PHE A 132 -10.51 6.47 -1.65
CA PHE A 132 -11.39 5.36 -1.27
C PHE A 132 -12.10 5.62 0.06
N PHE A 133 -11.41 6.22 1.02
CA PHE A 133 -11.99 6.62 2.30
C PHE A 133 -13.07 7.69 2.13
N ALA A 134 -12.82 8.71 1.31
CA ALA A 134 -13.82 9.74 0.99
C ALA A 134 -15.03 9.16 0.26
N THR A 135 -14.82 8.19 -0.64
CA THR A 135 -15.90 7.48 -1.34
C THR A 135 -16.76 6.66 -0.38
N PHE A 136 -16.14 5.99 0.59
CA PHE A 136 -16.83 5.26 1.65
C PHE A 136 -17.70 6.20 2.51
N LEU A 137 -17.15 7.32 3.01
CA LEU A 137 -17.91 8.30 3.78
C LEU A 137 -19.08 8.85 2.97
N THR A 138 -18.82 9.26 1.74
CA THR A 138 -19.86 9.85 0.88
C THR A 138 -20.96 8.82 0.56
N GLY A 139 -20.62 7.56 0.31
CA GLY A 139 -21.58 6.49 0.06
C GLY A 139 -22.51 6.22 1.26
N ILE A 140 -21.97 6.23 2.48
CA ILE A 140 -22.75 6.09 3.71
C ILE A 140 -23.67 7.30 3.93
N VAL A 141 -23.13 8.53 3.76
CA VAL A 141 -23.91 9.76 3.93
C VAL A 141 -25.09 9.79 2.96
N ILE A 142 -24.87 9.48 1.68
CA ILE A 142 -25.93 9.40 0.68
C ILE A 142 -26.95 8.31 1.06
N GLY A 143 -26.50 7.14 1.53
CA GLY A 143 -27.40 6.09 2.01
C GLY A 143 -28.35 6.58 3.11
N PHE A 144 -27.81 7.25 4.14
CA PHE A 144 -28.61 7.77 5.25
C PHE A 144 -29.58 8.88 4.84
N VAL A 145 -29.22 9.72 3.86
CA VAL A 145 -30.07 10.82 3.37
C VAL A 145 -31.28 10.28 2.59
N TYR A 146 -31.09 9.30 1.72
CA TYR A 146 -32.19 8.79 0.87
C TYR A 146 -33.02 7.69 1.54
N GLY A 147 -32.45 6.94 2.49
CA GLY A 147 -33.15 5.82 3.11
C GLY A 147 -32.40 5.19 4.28
N TRP A 148 -32.64 5.70 5.48
CA TRP A 148 -31.94 5.24 6.69
C TRP A 148 -32.26 3.78 7.08
N LYS A 149 -33.49 3.30 6.89
CA LYS A 149 -33.90 1.93 7.27
C LYS A 149 -33.18 0.87 6.41
N LEU A 150 -33.18 1.06 5.10
CA LEU A 150 -32.50 0.17 4.17
C LEU A 150 -30.98 0.23 4.36
N THR A 151 -30.44 1.42 4.60
CA THR A 151 -29.00 1.61 4.87
C THR A 151 -28.55 0.84 6.10
N LEU A 152 -29.32 0.84 7.21
CA LEU A 152 -28.99 0.08 8.42
C LEU A 152 -28.90 -1.43 8.17
N VAL A 153 -29.82 -1.97 7.36
CA VAL A 153 -29.83 -3.39 7.00
C VAL A 153 -28.57 -3.75 6.21
N ILE A 154 -28.23 -2.98 5.19
CA ILE A 154 -27.03 -3.22 4.36
C ILE A 154 -25.75 -2.99 5.18
N LEU A 155 -25.75 -1.98 6.07
CA LEU A 155 -24.63 -1.68 6.94
C LEU A 155 -24.39 -2.82 7.95
N SER A 156 -25.42 -3.54 8.38
CA SER A 156 -25.24 -4.72 9.26
C SER A 156 -24.47 -5.87 8.58
N VAL A 157 -24.60 -6.02 7.27
CA VAL A 157 -23.91 -7.04 6.46
C VAL A 157 -22.52 -6.57 6.01
N SER A 158 -22.28 -5.25 5.99
CA SER A 158 -21.03 -4.64 5.52
C SER A 158 -19.77 -5.08 6.31
N PRO A 159 -19.77 -5.22 7.64
CA PRO A 159 -18.64 -5.78 8.39
C PRO A 159 -18.29 -7.20 7.99
N LEU A 160 -19.30 -8.02 7.65
CA LEU A 160 -19.06 -9.39 7.20
C LEU A 160 -18.36 -9.42 5.83
N LEU A 161 -18.77 -8.54 4.91
CA LEU A 161 -18.11 -8.36 3.61
C LEU A 161 -16.67 -7.84 3.76
N LEU A 162 -16.47 -6.84 4.62
CA LEU A 162 -15.13 -6.29 4.89
C LEU A 162 -14.21 -7.32 5.56
N ALA A 163 -14.73 -8.10 6.51
CA ALA A 163 -13.97 -9.17 7.17
C ALA A 163 -13.59 -10.27 6.17
N ALA A 164 -14.49 -10.66 5.29
CA ALA A 164 -14.20 -11.63 4.23
C ALA A 164 -13.12 -11.10 3.27
N ALA A 165 -13.25 -9.86 2.81
CA ALA A 165 -12.27 -9.23 1.92
C ALA A 165 -10.89 -9.07 2.59
N ALA A 166 -10.84 -8.63 3.85
CA ALA A 166 -9.61 -8.49 4.62
C ALA A 166 -8.92 -9.84 4.89
N ALA A 167 -9.71 -10.89 5.16
CA ALA A 167 -9.18 -12.24 5.35
C ALA A 167 -8.46 -12.75 4.09
N VAL A 168 -9.00 -12.48 2.89
CA VAL A 168 -8.35 -12.81 1.61
C VAL A 168 -7.05 -12.02 1.46
N GLY A 169 -7.12 -10.69 1.54
CA GLY A 169 -6.08 -9.79 1.09
C GLY A 169 -4.80 -9.82 1.93
N SER A 170 -4.94 -9.68 3.26
CA SER A 170 -3.78 -9.43 4.12
C SER A 170 -3.33 -10.66 4.91
N PHE A 171 -4.26 -11.50 5.39
CA PHE A 171 -3.87 -12.60 6.28
C PHE A 171 -3.59 -13.90 5.52
N LEU A 172 -4.51 -14.35 4.68
CA LEU A 172 -4.38 -15.63 3.99
C LEU A 172 -3.37 -15.54 2.84
N LEU A 173 -3.55 -14.59 1.93
CA LEU A 173 -2.72 -14.51 0.73
C LEU A 173 -1.24 -14.24 1.06
N ALA A 174 -0.94 -13.31 1.97
CA ALA A 174 0.43 -12.99 2.37
C ALA A 174 1.12 -14.17 3.09
N SER A 175 0.42 -14.82 4.03
CA SER A 175 0.97 -15.98 4.76
C SER A 175 1.25 -17.16 3.85
N PHE A 176 0.33 -17.49 2.93
CA PHE A 176 0.53 -18.59 1.99
C PHE A 176 1.58 -18.25 0.93
N THR A 177 1.66 -17.01 0.45
CA THR A 177 2.71 -16.57 -0.47
C THR A 177 4.09 -16.66 0.17
N THR A 178 4.24 -16.31 1.44
CA THR A 178 5.51 -16.45 2.16
C THR A 178 5.91 -17.92 2.32
N LYS A 179 4.96 -18.81 2.63
CA LYS A 179 5.19 -20.26 2.70
C LYS A 179 5.56 -20.86 1.34
N GLU A 180 4.93 -20.39 0.27
CA GLU A 180 5.24 -20.80 -1.09
C GLU A 180 6.64 -20.35 -1.49
N LEU A 181 6.98 -19.07 -1.27
CA LEU A 181 8.29 -18.51 -1.59
C LEU A 181 9.41 -19.22 -0.82
N SER A 182 9.21 -19.52 0.46
CA SER A 182 10.19 -20.29 1.26
C SER A 182 10.33 -21.76 0.83
N ALA A 183 9.27 -22.39 0.33
CA ALA A 183 9.36 -23.71 -0.27
C ALA A 183 10.16 -23.68 -1.58
N TYR A 184 9.92 -22.69 -2.45
CA TYR A 184 10.71 -22.48 -3.67
C TYR A 184 12.16 -22.10 -3.38
N ALA A 185 12.43 -21.29 -2.36
CA ALA A 185 13.79 -20.92 -1.96
C ALA A 185 14.62 -22.16 -1.57
N ARG A 186 14.02 -23.14 -0.88
CA ARG A 186 14.69 -24.41 -0.56
C ARG A 186 14.99 -25.24 -1.80
N ALA A 187 14.06 -25.32 -2.75
CA ALA A 187 14.33 -26.00 -4.03
C ALA A 187 15.41 -25.28 -4.84
N GLY A 188 15.40 -23.94 -4.85
CA GLY A 188 16.41 -23.09 -5.47
C GLY A 188 17.80 -23.31 -4.88
N ALA A 189 17.92 -23.35 -3.55
CA ALA A 189 19.18 -23.62 -2.85
C ALA A 189 19.77 -25.00 -3.22
N VAL A 190 18.92 -26.03 -3.37
CA VAL A 190 19.35 -27.36 -3.82
C VAL A 190 19.85 -27.32 -5.27
N ALA A 191 19.15 -26.62 -6.16
CA ALA A 191 19.59 -26.45 -7.54
C ALA A 191 20.93 -25.68 -7.60
N GLU A 192 21.08 -24.64 -6.79
CA GLU A 192 22.30 -23.85 -6.69
C GLU A 192 23.49 -24.70 -6.20
N GLU A 193 23.29 -25.55 -5.18
CA GLU A 193 24.29 -26.51 -4.70
C GLU A 193 24.77 -27.44 -5.84
N ILE A 194 23.82 -28.01 -6.60
CA ILE A 194 24.10 -28.94 -7.70
C ILE A 194 24.85 -28.24 -8.84
N LEU A 195 24.41 -27.04 -9.24
CA LEU A 195 25.00 -26.30 -10.35
C LEU A 195 26.40 -25.76 -9.99
N THR A 196 26.59 -25.30 -8.76
CA THR A 196 27.89 -24.83 -8.28
C THR A 196 28.91 -25.97 -8.25
N ALA A 197 28.47 -27.18 -7.90
CA ALA A 197 29.32 -28.37 -7.83
C ALA A 197 29.19 -29.29 -9.06
N ILE A 198 28.80 -28.78 -10.24
CA ILE A 198 28.44 -29.62 -11.39
C ILE A 198 29.54 -30.61 -11.82
N ARG A 199 30.82 -30.21 -11.72
CA ARG A 199 31.96 -31.06 -12.05
C ARG A 199 32.03 -32.30 -11.15
N THR A 200 31.73 -32.17 -9.86
CA THR A 200 31.74 -33.30 -8.92
C THR A 200 30.53 -34.20 -9.16
N VAL A 201 29.34 -33.62 -9.39
CA VAL A 201 28.13 -34.40 -9.69
C VAL A 201 28.32 -35.26 -10.95
N VAL A 202 28.92 -34.70 -12.00
CA VAL A 202 29.23 -35.46 -13.23
C VAL A 202 30.33 -36.49 -13.01
N ALA A 203 31.40 -36.14 -12.28
CA ALA A 203 32.50 -37.08 -12.00
C ALA A 203 32.05 -38.32 -11.22
N PHE A 204 31.07 -38.18 -10.33
CA PHE A 204 30.49 -39.30 -9.57
C PHE A 204 29.23 -39.90 -10.21
N ASN A 205 28.86 -39.51 -11.44
CA ASN A 205 27.64 -39.95 -12.13
C ASN A 205 26.36 -39.79 -11.28
N GLY A 206 26.29 -38.70 -10.50
CA GLY A 206 25.26 -38.43 -9.50
C GLY A 206 24.04 -37.66 -10.00
N GLN A 207 23.87 -37.49 -11.32
CA GLN A 207 22.82 -36.64 -11.90
C GLN A 207 21.41 -37.10 -11.50
N MET A 208 21.16 -38.41 -11.49
CA MET A 208 19.86 -38.96 -11.09
C MET A 208 19.54 -38.67 -9.62
N LYS A 209 20.53 -38.79 -8.73
CA LYS A 209 20.37 -38.48 -7.30
C LYS A 209 20.10 -36.99 -7.08
N ALA A 210 20.78 -36.13 -7.85
CA ALA A 210 20.59 -34.69 -7.84
C ALA A 210 19.17 -34.31 -8.31
N LEU A 211 18.68 -34.92 -9.39
CA LEU A 211 17.32 -34.74 -9.91
C LEU A 211 16.27 -35.16 -8.87
N THR A 212 16.39 -36.35 -8.27
CA THR A 212 15.45 -36.79 -7.22
C THR A 212 15.44 -35.84 -6.03
N LYS A 213 16.60 -35.33 -5.61
CA LYS A 213 16.70 -34.34 -4.52
C LYS A 213 15.96 -33.04 -4.88
N TYR A 214 16.05 -32.59 -6.13
CA TYR A 214 15.32 -31.42 -6.60
C TYR A 214 13.81 -31.68 -6.67
N ASP A 215 13.38 -32.81 -7.25
CA ASP A 215 11.97 -33.18 -7.41
C ASP A 215 11.22 -33.27 -6.08
N VAL A 216 11.83 -33.84 -5.03
CA VAL A 216 11.22 -33.92 -3.69
C VAL A 216 10.95 -32.52 -3.12
N ASN A 217 11.86 -31.57 -3.32
CA ASN A 217 11.67 -30.20 -2.87
C ASN A 217 10.64 -29.46 -3.72
N LEU A 218 10.60 -29.72 -5.03
CA LEU A 218 9.62 -29.17 -5.94
C LEU A 218 8.20 -29.68 -5.64
N GLU A 219 8.05 -30.96 -5.28
CA GLU A 219 6.75 -31.52 -4.90
C GLU A 219 6.20 -30.86 -3.62
N ASN A 220 7.07 -30.55 -2.66
CA ASN A 220 6.69 -29.79 -1.47
C ASN A 220 6.23 -28.37 -1.84
N ALA A 221 6.93 -27.68 -2.74
CA ALA A 221 6.50 -26.37 -3.25
C ALA A 221 5.15 -26.46 -3.97
N ARG A 222 4.95 -27.49 -4.80
CA ARG A 222 3.69 -27.77 -5.49
C ARG A 222 2.53 -27.98 -4.50
N LYS A 223 2.72 -28.78 -3.45
CA LYS A 223 1.68 -29.02 -2.43
C LYS A 223 1.27 -27.72 -1.73
N VAL A 224 2.23 -26.86 -1.41
CA VAL A 224 1.95 -25.54 -0.81
C VAL A 224 1.21 -24.64 -1.79
N GLY A 225 1.63 -24.59 -3.07
CA GLY A 225 0.96 -23.82 -4.12
C GLY A 225 -0.47 -24.28 -4.37
N VAL A 226 -0.72 -25.59 -4.44
CA VAL A 226 -2.08 -26.14 -4.58
C VAL A 226 -2.96 -25.76 -3.38
N LYS A 227 -2.44 -25.87 -2.15
CA LYS A 227 -3.16 -25.47 -0.95
C LYS A 227 -3.49 -23.97 -0.95
N LYS A 228 -2.52 -23.12 -1.34
CA LYS A 228 -2.72 -21.67 -1.52
C LYS A 228 -3.84 -21.39 -2.51
N SER A 229 -3.81 -22.02 -3.68
CA SER A 229 -4.82 -21.82 -4.73
C SER A 229 -6.20 -22.25 -4.27
N ILE A 230 -6.34 -23.42 -3.64
CA ILE A 230 -7.64 -23.88 -3.14
C ILE A 230 -8.19 -22.91 -2.09
N THR A 231 -7.38 -22.55 -1.08
CA THR A 231 -7.81 -21.62 -0.02
C THR A 231 -8.17 -20.23 -0.58
N THR A 232 -7.32 -19.64 -1.42
CA THR A 232 -7.55 -18.29 -1.97
C THR A 232 -8.82 -18.25 -2.83
N ASN A 233 -9.00 -19.21 -3.75
CA ASN A 233 -10.18 -19.24 -4.61
C ASN A 233 -11.46 -19.57 -3.84
N THR A 234 -11.39 -20.42 -2.80
CA THR A 234 -12.56 -20.73 -1.95
C THR A 234 -13.00 -19.49 -1.17
N THR A 235 -12.07 -18.72 -0.60
CA THR A 235 -12.41 -17.48 0.12
C THR A 235 -12.92 -16.39 -0.82
N LEU A 236 -12.38 -16.29 -2.04
CA LEU A 236 -12.94 -15.40 -3.08
C LEU A 236 -14.37 -15.79 -3.45
N GLY A 237 -14.63 -17.08 -3.71
CA GLY A 237 -15.97 -17.57 -4.02
C GLY A 237 -16.96 -17.36 -2.86
N PHE A 238 -16.52 -17.54 -1.61
CA PHE A 238 -17.33 -17.26 -0.43
C PHE A 238 -17.67 -15.76 -0.29
N THR A 239 -16.73 -14.88 -0.65
CA THR A 239 -16.95 -13.42 -0.65
C THR A 239 -17.99 -13.03 -1.70
N GLU A 240 -17.91 -13.57 -2.91
CA GLU A 240 -18.90 -13.36 -3.97
C GLU A 240 -20.29 -13.91 -3.60
N PHE A 241 -20.34 -15.06 -2.90
CA PHE A 241 -21.60 -15.60 -2.39
C PHE A 241 -22.28 -14.64 -1.40
N ILE A 242 -21.53 -14.06 -0.46
CA ILE A 242 -22.08 -13.06 0.47
C ILE A 242 -22.52 -11.80 -0.28
N LEU A 243 -21.79 -11.38 -1.33
CA LEU A 243 -22.15 -10.23 -2.15
C LEU A 243 -23.51 -10.43 -2.82
N PHE A 244 -23.72 -11.56 -3.51
CA PHE A 244 -25.01 -11.87 -4.11
C PHE A 244 -26.13 -12.06 -3.07
N GLY A 245 -25.81 -12.65 -1.91
CA GLY A 245 -26.74 -12.73 -0.79
C GLY A 245 -27.17 -11.34 -0.28
N THR A 246 -26.24 -10.39 -0.23
CA THR A 246 -26.52 -8.99 0.14
C THR A 246 -27.42 -8.32 -0.88
N TYR A 247 -27.19 -8.52 -2.17
CA TYR A 247 -28.10 -8.04 -3.22
C TYR A 247 -29.50 -8.62 -3.08
N ALA A 248 -29.63 -9.93 -2.88
CA ALA A 248 -30.92 -10.59 -2.72
C ALA A 248 -31.68 -10.05 -1.49
N LEU A 249 -31.01 -9.92 -0.36
CA LEU A 249 -31.59 -9.39 0.87
C LEU A 249 -32.00 -7.92 0.74
N ALA A 250 -31.17 -7.10 0.09
CA ALA A 250 -31.48 -5.70 -0.13
C ALA A 250 -32.64 -5.50 -1.12
N PHE A 251 -32.78 -6.34 -2.15
CA PHE A 251 -33.95 -6.30 -3.04
C PHE A 251 -35.21 -6.81 -2.36
N TRP A 252 -35.15 -7.88 -1.56
CA TRP A 252 -36.30 -8.36 -0.80
C TRP A 252 -36.77 -7.30 0.20
N TYR A 253 -35.88 -6.80 1.05
CA TYR A 253 -36.26 -5.80 2.03
C TYR A 253 -36.63 -4.46 1.37
N GLY A 254 -35.91 -4.06 0.31
CA GLY A 254 -36.20 -2.85 -0.46
C GLY A 254 -37.57 -2.88 -1.13
N THR A 255 -37.96 -3.99 -1.76
CA THR A 255 -39.29 -4.14 -2.36
C THR A 255 -40.38 -4.12 -1.30
N LYS A 256 -40.18 -4.81 -0.16
CA LYS A 256 -41.11 -4.74 0.98
C LYS A 256 -41.33 -3.29 1.44
N LEU A 257 -40.25 -2.52 1.57
CA LEU A 257 -40.30 -1.13 2.02
C LEU A 257 -41.02 -0.21 1.03
N THR A 258 -40.85 -0.43 -0.27
CA THR A 258 -41.58 0.33 -1.31
C THR A 258 -43.09 0.03 -1.32
N VAL A 259 -43.50 -1.16 -0.86
CA VAL A 259 -44.92 -1.52 -0.74
C VAL A 259 -45.53 -0.99 0.54
N GLU A 260 -44.81 -1.06 1.67
CA GLU A 260 -45.31 -0.63 2.98
C GLU A 260 -45.25 0.90 3.18
N GLU A 261 -44.26 1.59 2.62
CA GLU A 261 -44.02 3.03 2.83
C GLU A 261 -43.88 3.79 1.50
N LYS A 262 -44.96 3.76 0.70
CA LYS A 262 -45.02 4.33 -0.66
C LYS A 262 -44.73 5.83 -0.75
N GLU A 263 -44.91 6.59 0.34
CA GLU A 263 -44.61 8.04 0.39
C GLU A 263 -43.12 8.35 0.67
N ASN A 264 -42.40 7.43 1.32
CA ASN A 264 -41.01 7.67 1.74
C ASN A 264 -39.98 6.94 0.86
N TYR A 265 -40.35 5.79 0.29
CA TYR A 265 -39.47 4.93 -0.48
C TYR A 265 -39.99 4.71 -1.90
N ASP A 266 -39.20 5.14 -2.88
CA ASP A 266 -39.39 4.84 -4.29
C ASP A 266 -38.31 3.86 -4.78
N ILE A 267 -38.58 3.17 -5.89
CA ILE A 267 -37.67 2.18 -6.48
C ILE A 267 -36.32 2.83 -6.83
N GLY A 268 -36.33 4.07 -7.33
CA GLY A 268 -35.11 4.84 -7.57
C GLY A 268 -34.29 5.04 -6.29
N ARG A 269 -34.93 5.44 -5.18
CA ARG A 269 -34.24 5.65 -3.89
C ARG A 269 -33.63 4.37 -3.34
N VAL A 270 -34.32 3.24 -3.47
CA VAL A 270 -33.79 1.92 -3.07
C VAL A 270 -32.51 1.58 -3.83
N LEU A 271 -32.48 1.82 -5.15
CA LEU A 271 -31.29 1.59 -5.97
C LEU A 271 -30.15 2.57 -5.64
N ILE A 272 -30.44 3.84 -5.37
CA ILE A 272 -29.43 4.83 -4.92
C ILE A 272 -28.76 4.33 -3.65
N VAL A 273 -29.57 3.96 -2.64
CA VAL A 273 -29.06 3.50 -1.34
C VAL A 273 -28.24 2.22 -1.51
N LEU A 274 -28.77 1.24 -2.24
CA LEU A 274 -28.09 -0.02 -2.52
C LEU A 274 -26.70 0.21 -3.14
N PHE A 275 -26.65 0.85 -4.30
CA PHE A 275 -25.39 1.01 -5.02
C PHE A 275 -24.42 1.95 -4.30
N SER A 276 -24.91 3.01 -3.63
CA SER A 276 -24.05 3.95 -2.91
C SER A 276 -23.36 3.29 -1.72
N VAL A 277 -24.12 2.52 -0.92
CA VAL A 277 -23.58 1.85 0.26
C VAL A 277 -22.68 0.69 -0.12
N LEU A 278 -23.08 -0.16 -1.09
CA LEU A 278 -22.23 -1.27 -1.53
C LEU A 278 -20.93 -0.79 -2.17
N HIS A 279 -20.99 0.22 -3.06
CA HIS A 279 -19.79 0.76 -3.69
C HIS A 279 -18.89 1.47 -2.67
N GLY A 280 -19.48 2.14 -1.66
CA GLY A 280 -18.75 2.69 -0.53
C GLY A 280 -18.00 1.60 0.25
N THR A 281 -18.70 0.55 0.67
CA THR A 281 -18.10 -0.58 1.41
C THR A 281 -17.01 -1.28 0.60
N PHE A 282 -17.22 -1.49 -0.70
CA PHE A 282 -16.21 -2.10 -1.58
C PHE A 282 -14.97 -1.22 -1.75
N SER A 283 -15.15 0.10 -1.86
CA SER A 283 -14.06 1.07 -1.92
C SER A 283 -13.15 0.97 -0.69
N LEU A 284 -13.74 0.82 0.51
CA LEU A 284 -12.97 0.64 1.74
C LEU A 284 -12.16 -0.68 1.72
N GLY A 285 -12.74 -1.76 1.21
CA GLY A 285 -12.04 -3.04 1.02
C GLY A 285 -10.81 -2.90 0.12
N GLN A 286 -10.97 -2.27 -1.05
CA GLN A 286 -9.87 -2.00 -2.00
C GLN A 286 -8.83 -1.02 -1.46
N GLY A 287 -9.18 -0.16 -0.50
CA GLY A 287 -8.27 0.77 0.18
C GLY A 287 -7.27 0.09 1.13
N SER A 288 -7.55 -1.13 1.59
CA SER A 288 -6.73 -1.85 2.59
C SER A 288 -5.24 -2.03 2.20
N PRO A 289 -4.89 -2.55 0.99
CA PRO A 289 -3.47 -2.69 0.59
C PRO A 289 -2.74 -1.34 0.48
N HIS A 290 -3.45 -0.25 0.18
CA HIS A 290 -2.85 1.08 0.14
C HIS A 290 -2.48 1.56 1.54
N LEU A 291 -3.31 1.28 2.55
CA LEU A 291 -3.01 1.57 3.95
C LEU A 291 -1.82 0.74 4.45
N GLU A 292 -1.72 -0.52 4.05
CA GLU A 292 -0.57 -1.38 4.38
C GLU A 292 0.73 -0.83 3.82
N SER A 293 0.74 -0.34 2.57
CA SER A 293 1.91 0.31 1.98
C SER A 293 2.33 1.58 2.75
N VAL A 294 1.37 2.37 3.23
CA VAL A 294 1.67 3.53 4.10
C VAL A 294 2.27 3.09 5.43
N ALA A 295 1.82 1.97 6.01
CA ALA A 295 2.41 1.41 7.22
C ALA A 295 3.86 0.93 6.98
N ASN A 296 4.13 0.27 5.84
CA ASN A 296 5.47 -0.15 5.44
C ASN A 296 6.40 1.06 5.23
N ALA A 297 5.89 2.13 4.59
CA ALA A 297 6.60 3.39 4.43
C ALA A 297 6.98 4.03 5.78
N ARG A 298 6.11 3.93 6.79
CA ARG A 298 6.42 4.39 8.16
C ARG A 298 7.56 3.57 8.78
N GLY A 299 7.60 2.26 8.55
CA GLY A 299 8.70 1.39 8.98
C GLY A 299 10.04 1.78 8.36
N ALA A 300 10.07 1.98 7.04
CA ALA A 300 11.25 2.46 6.32
C ALA A 300 11.68 3.86 6.80
N ALA A 301 10.72 4.76 7.02
CA ALA A 301 11.00 6.10 7.54
C ALA A 301 11.68 6.06 8.91
N TYR A 302 11.31 5.14 9.81
CA TYR A 302 11.93 5.03 11.12
C TYR A 302 13.44 4.80 11.03
N GLU A 303 13.89 3.87 10.17
CA GLU A 303 15.31 3.57 10.01
C GLU A 303 16.09 4.72 9.35
N VAL A 304 15.49 5.42 8.38
CA VAL A 304 16.08 6.61 7.74
C VAL A 304 16.21 7.74 8.74
N TYR A 305 15.14 8.06 9.47
CA TYR A 305 15.14 9.15 10.45
C TYR A 305 16.03 8.86 11.65
N LYS A 306 16.19 7.59 12.05
CA LYS A 306 17.13 7.19 13.10
C LYS A 306 18.58 7.58 12.78
N VAL A 307 18.98 7.52 11.51
CA VAL A 307 20.31 7.99 11.07
C VAL A 307 20.35 9.52 11.04
N ILE A 308 19.31 10.18 10.51
CA ILE A 308 19.24 11.64 10.42
C ILE A 308 19.27 12.31 11.81
N SER A 309 18.57 11.74 12.79
CA SER A 309 18.47 12.29 14.15
C SER A 309 19.58 11.81 15.07
N LYS A 310 20.51 10.97 14.59
CA LYS A 310 21.58 10.46 15.43
C LYS A 310 22.49 11.61 15.86
N HIS A 311 22.71 11.73 17.17
CA HIS A 311 23.68 12.69 17.69
C HIS A 311 25.10 12.27 17.28
N ARG A 312 25.90 13.26 16.87
CA ARG A 312 27.27 13.07 16.37
C ARG A 312 28.22 13.53 17.48
N LEU A 313 29.00 12.59 18.03
CA LEU A 313 30.00 12.89 19.07
C LEU A 313 31.13 13.76 18.50
N ILE A 314 31.58 13.43 17.29
CA ILE A 314 32.55 14.22 16.52
C ILE A 314 31.81 14.69 15.26
N ASP A 315 31.42 15.96 15.24
CA ASP A 315 30.67 16.56 14.13
C ASP A 315 31.60 17.35 13.21
N SER A 316 31.85 16.83 12.00
CA SER A 316 32.67 17.52 11.00
C SER A 316 31.99 18.76 10.41
N SER A 317 30.67 18.93 10.59
CA SER A 317 29.94 20.14 10.17
C SER A 317 29.97 21.26 11.22
N ALA A 318 30.36 20.95 12.45
CA ALA A 318 30.43 21.95 13.51
C ALA A 318 31.53 22.98 13.20
N LYS A 319 31.18 24.26 13.34
CA LYS A 319 32.16 25.36 13.26
C LYS A 319 32.80 25.68 14.62
N GLU A 320 32.45 24.89 15.62
CA GLU A 320 32.91 25.00 16.99
C GLU A 320 34.34 24.44 17.08
N GLY A 321 35.20 25.14 17.81
CA GLY A 321 36.60 24.78 17.95
C GLY A 321 37.54 25.98 17.79
N TYR A 322 38.68 25.90 18.46
CA TYR A 322 39.72 26.92 18.37
C TYR A 322 40.43 26.84 17.02
N ARG A 323 40.47 27.96 16.29
CA ARG A 323 41.13 28.08 14.97
C ARG A 323 42.30 29.05 15.07
N PRO A 324 43.54 28.57 15.33
CA PRO A 324 44.69 29.45 15.45
C PRO A 324 45.12 30.04 14.10
N ASP A 325 45.50 31.32 14.07
CA ASP A 325 45.97 32.02 12.85
C ASP A 325 47.34 31.53 12.36
N LYS A 326 48.17 30.98 13.26
CA LYS A 326 49.50 30.45 12.97
C LYS A 326 49.70 29.11 13.65
N LEU A 327 50.03 28.08 12.87
CA LEU A 327 50.30 26.72 13.33
C LEU A 327 51.81 26.43 13.24
N LYS A 328 52.46 26.09 14.37
CA LYS A 328 53.88 25.68 14.37
C LYS A 328 54.09 24.21 13.98
N GLY A 329 53.07 23.35 14.12
CA GLY A 329 53.12 21.95 13.67
C GLY A 329 53.78 20.96 14.65
N GLU A 330 53.96 21.32 15.92
CA GLU A 330 54.41 20.37 16.96
C GLU A 330 53.26 19.43 17.37
N ILE A 331 53.50 18.12 17.36
CA ILE A 331 52.50 17.09 17.70
C ILE A 331 53.02 16.28 18.88
N GLU A 332 52.22 16.19 19.94
CA GLU A 332 52.56 15.46 21.17
C GLU A 332 51.45 14.47 21.53
N PHE A 333 51.81 13.19 21.69
CA PHE A 333 50.91 12.15 22.18
C PHE A 333 51.21 11.86 23.65
N LYS A 334 50.22 12.01 24.54
CA LYS A 334 50.35 11.80 26.00
C LYS A 334 49.46 10.65 26.47
N ASN A 335 50.07 9.51 26.82
CA ASN A 335 49.41 8.37 27.47
C ASN A 335 48.04 8.02 26.87
N ILE A 336 48.02 7.79 25.55
CA ILE A 336 46.78 7.51 24.84
C ILE A 336 46.44 6.03 24.95
N HIS A 337 45.18 5.76 25.29
CA HIS A 337 44.58 4.44 25.26
C HIS A 337 43.50 4.42 24.18
N PHE A 338 43.61 3.50 23.23
CA PHE A 338 42.67 3.40 22.10
C PHE A 338 42.30 1.96 21.81
N GLY A 339 41.01 1.75 21.54
CA GLY A 339 40.43 0.50 21.05
C GLY A 339 39.38 0.78 19.98
N TYR A 340 39.34 -0.06 18.94
CA TYR A 340 38.36 0.10 17.87
C TYR A 340 36.97 -0.30 18.35
N PRO A 341 35.92 0.48 18.04
CA PRO A 341 34.54 0.17 18.45
C PRO A 341 34.01 -1.14 17.87
N SER A 342 34.52 -1.57 16.71
CA SER A 342 34.15 -2.82 16.07
C SER A 342 34.66 -4.06 16.83
N ARG A 343 35.67 -3.91 17.69
CA ARG A 343 36.26 -4.98 18.53
C ARG A 343 36.68 -4.43 19.89
N PRO A 344 35.72 -4.16 20.79
CA PRO A 344 36.00 -3.55 22.09
C PRO A 344 36.89 -4.43 22.98
N ASP A 345 36.86 -5.74 22.78
CA ASP A 345 37.60 -6.71 23.59
C ASP A 345 39.11 -6.78 23.27
N VAL A 346 39.53 -6.22 22.13
CA VAL A 346 40.94 -6.21 21.70
C VAL A 346 41.51 -4.80 21.86
N LYS A 347 42.32 -4.61 22.90
CA LYS A 347 43.10 -3.37 23.06
C LYS A 347 44.21 -3.33 22.02
N VAL A 348 44.22 -2.29 21.19
CA VAL A 348 45.24 -2.12 20.12
C VAL A 348 46.45 -1.33 20.61
N SER A 349 46.30 -0.49 21.63
CA SER A 349 47.41 0.29 22.19
C SER A 349 47.34 0.36 23.72
N ASP A 350 48.40 -0.09 24.38
CA ASP A 350 48.66 0.18 25.79
C ASP A 350 49.86 1.14 25.88
N LEU A 351 49.60 2.38 26.30
CA LEU A 351 50.58 3.44 26.64
C LEU A 351 51.59 3.81 25.52
N PHE A 352 51.19 4.70 24.62
CA PHE A 352 52.12 5.39 23.70
C PHE A 352 52.45 6.81 24.20
N LYS A 353 53.75 7.14 24.28
CA LYS A 353 54.26 8.51 24.50
C LYS A 353 55.32 8.84 23.44
N CYS A 354 54.98 9.73 22.50
CA CYS A 354 55.86 10.20 21.43
C CYS A 354 55.68 11.71 21.21
N ILE A 355 56.78 12.42 20.99
CA ILE A 355 56.82 13.86 20.66
C ILE A 355 57.41 13.99 19.26
N PHE A 356 56.72 14.70 18.37
CA PHE A 356 57.16 14.97 17.00
C PHE A 356 57.51 16.45 16.84
N ALA A 357 58.76 16.71 16.45
CA ALA A 357 59.28 18.04 16.15
C ALA A 357 59.06 18.41 14.67
N VAL A 358 58.97 19.71 14.39
CA VAL A 358 58.75 20.27 13.05
C VAL A 358 59.90 19.86 12.11
N ASN A 359 59.58 19.43 10.89
CA ASN A 359 60.52 18.96 9.84
C ASN A 359 61.26 17.63 10.09
N CYS A 360 60.85 16.79 11.05
CA CYS A 360 61.40 15.44 11.23
C CYS A 360 60.49 14.36 10.61
N CYS A 361 61.08 13.43 9.86
CA CYS A 361 60.38 12.25 9.33
C CYS A 361 60.62 11.05 10.28
N CYS A 362 59.56 10.44 10.80
CA CYS A 362 59.64 9.31 11.72
C CYS A 362 59.08 8.04 11.07
N HIS A 363 59.76 6.91 11.28
CA HIS A 363 59.28 5.59 10.91
C HIS A 363 58.67 4.90 12.13
N TYR A 364 57.45 4.38 11.99
CA TYR A 364 56.88 3.43 12.95
C TYR A 364 57.43 2.03 12.64
N LEU A 365 58.26 1.49 13.53
CA LEU A 365 58.65 0.08 13.52
C LEU A 365 57.75 -0.65 14.51
N CYS A 366 57.02 -1.66 14.02
CA CYS A 366 56.19 -2.51 14.85
C CYS A 366 57.06 -3.65 15.38
N ASP A 367 57.43 -3.60 16.65
CA ASP A 367 58.14 -4.70 17.30
C ASP A 367 57.08 -5.72 17.73
N GLN A 368 56.85 -6.76 16.92
CA GLN A 368 55.96 -7.85 17.29
C GLN A 368 56.60 -8.65 18.41
N LYS A 369 56.27 -8.32 19.67
CA LYS A 369 56.40 -9.28 20.75
C LYS A 369 55.32 -10.35 20.57
N GLU A 370 55.70 -11.42 19.89
CA GLU A 370 55.05 -12.73 20.05
C GLU A 370 54.96 -13.05 21.54
N ASN A 371 53.74 -13.30 22.02
CA ASN A 371 53.48 -13.90 23.31
C ASN A 371 52.56 -15.09 23.08
#